data_AF-Q39ND1-F1
#
_entry.id   AF-Q39ND1-F1
#
_cell.length_a   1.000
_cell.length_b   1.000
_cell.length_c   1.000
_cell.angle_alpha   90.00
_cell.angle_beta   90.00
_cell.angle_gamma   90.00
#
_symmetry.space_group_name_H-M   'P 1'
#
loop_
_entity.id
_entity.type
_entity.pdbx_description
1 polymer ?
#
loop_
_entity_poly.entity_id
_entity_poly.type
_entity_poly.pdbx_seq_one_letter_code
_entity_poly.pdbx_strand_id
1 'polypeptide(L)'
;MRRLQAFKFELMPNGEQQRDMRRFAGSCRFVYNKALALQKGNYEAGGKFIGYVAMAKHLTEWRNGGETPWLKDAPVHPLQHALKDMERAYKNFFAKRAAFPKFKKRGQRDSFRYPDPTQFKLDQPNGRIFLPKLGWMRLRLSRPVLGELRNATVSFNAGKWCVSIQTEREVEQPVPHATSVIGIDVGIARFATMSDGTFIAPLNSFRKHEARLRRCQRAMSRKVKFSNSWKKAKARVQRIHARIGNARRDYLHKATTTISKNHAMACIEDLQVRNMSRSAAGSIDAPGKNVRAKSGLNKAILDQGWCEFRRQLEYKLAWNGGWLVAVPPANTSRTCPACGYVSADNRTTQEKFACVECSYEENADVVGALNILARGHRVAACGEPVKSSRSMKQEPAAAT
;
A
#
# COMPACT_ATOMS: atom_id res chain seq x y z
N MET A 1 -18.94 0.40 16.42
CA MET A 1 -17.56 0.85 16.12
C MET A 1 -17.53 1.77 14.90
N ARG A 2 -16.70 2.82 14.92
CA ARG A 2 -16.54 3.77 13.80
C ARG A 2 -15.64 3.18 12.71
N ARG A 3 -16.17 3.00 11.49
CA ARG A 3 -15.46 2.40 10.36
C ARG A 3 -15.19 3.42 9.26
N LEU A 4 -13.90 3.68 9.02
CA LEU A 4 -13.42 4.40 7.85
C LEU A 4 -13.17 3.44 6.69
N GLN A 5 -13.77 3.71 5.54
CA GLN A 5 -13.64 2.87 4.34
C GLN A 5 -13.41 3.72 3.10
N ALA A 6 -12.55 3.24 2.20
CA ALA A 6 -12.34 3.88 0.90
C ALA A 6 -12.92 3.03 -0.22
N PHE A 7 -13.76 3.64 -1.06
CA PHE A 7 -14.32 3.07 -2.27
C PHE A 7 -13.61 3.66 -3.49
N LYS A 8 -13.06 2.80 -4.35
CA LYS A 8 -12.29 3.24 -5.52
C LYS A 8 -13.01 2.87 -6.81
N PHE A 9 -13.25 3.87 -7.66
CA PHE A 9 -13.92 3.70 -8.96
C PHE A 9 -13.11 4.35 -10.07
N GLU A 10 -13.23 3.81 -11.29
CA GLU A 10 -12.74 4.47 -12.50
C GLU A 10 -13.68 5.63 -12.87
N LEU A 11 -13.09 6.78 -13.18
CA LEU A 11 -13.80 7.95 -13.70
C LEU A 11 -13.88 7.85 -15.22
N MET A 12 -14.98 8.36 -15.80
CA MET A 12 -15.18 8.46 -17.25
C MET A 12 -15.22 9.93 -17.70
N PRO A 13 -14.09 10.66 -17.60
CA PRO A 13 -14.04 12.06 -17.99
C PRO A 13 -13.98 12.24 -19.51
N ASN A 14 -14.62 13.30 -20.01
CA ASN A 14 -14.47 13.76 -21.39
C ASN A 14 -13.07 14.37 -21.64
N GLY A 15 -12.78 14.77 -22.88
CA GLY A 15 -11.46 15.29 -23.26
C GLY A 15 -11.03 16.55 -22.51
N GLU A 16 -11.97 17.46 -22.22
CA GLU A 16 -11.72 18.69 -21.47
C GLU A 16 -11.43 18.39 -20.00
N GLN A 17 -12.31 17.65 -19.34
CA GLN A 17 -12.14 17.19 -17.96
C GLN A 17 -10.78 16.48 -17.79
N GLN A 18 -10.36 15.64 -18.73
CA GLN A 18 -9.04 15.01 -18.67
C GLN A 18 -7.87 16.00 -18.70
N ARG A 19 -7.97 17.08 -19.48
CA ARG A 19 -6.95 18.14 -19.53
C ARG A 19 -6.92 18.90 -18.20
N ASP A 20 -8.08 19.24 -17.66
CA ASP A 20 -8.17 19.99 -16.40
C ASP A 20 -7.74 19.18 -15.20
N MET A 21 -8.09 17.89 -15.13
CA MET A 21 -7.58 17.00 -14.08
C MET A 21 -6.05 16.90 -14.11
N ARG A 22 -5.43 16.92 -15.31
CA ARG A 22 -3.95 16.98 -15.44
C ARG A 22 -3.41 18.33 -14.99
N ARG A 23 -4.09 19.44 -15.30
CA ARG A 23 -3.74 20.78 -14.80
C ARG A 23 -3.81 20.80 -13.27
N PHE A 24 -4.90 20.33 -12.66
CA PHE A 24 -5.11 20.35 -11.21
C PHE A 24 -4.07 19.52 -10.46
N ALA A 25 -3.77 18.31 -10.92
CA ALA A 25 -2.69 17.50 -10.36
C ALA A 25 -1.31 18.18 -10.54
N GLY A 26 -1.11 18.87 -11.67
CA GLY A 26 0.06 19.71 -11.93
C GLY A 26 0.20 20.88 -10.96
N SER A 27 -0.88 21.61 -10.71
CA SER A 27 -0.94 22.73 -9.76
C SER A 27 -0.67 22.25 -8.33
N CYS A 28 -1.27 21.14 -7.91
CA CYS A 28 -0.99 20.54 -6.59
C CYS A 28 0.49 20.13 -6.45
N ARG A 29 1.09 19.57 -7.51
CA ARG A 29 2.52 19.24 -7.54
C ARG A 29 3.37 20.50 -7.42
N PHE A 30 3.04 21.54 -8.17
CA PHE A 30 3.76 22.81 -8.14
C PHE A 30 3.71 23.44 -6.75
N VAL A 31 2.51 23.57 -6.16
CA VAL A 31 2.32 24.13 -4.81
C VAL A 31 3.12 23.35 -3.77
N TYR A 32 3.07 22.01 -3.80
CA TYR A 32 3.90 21.18 -2.90
C TYR A 32 5.40 21.46 -3.07
N ASN A 33 5.88 21.55 -4.31
CA ASN A 33 7.30 21.77 -4.59
C ASN A 33 7.75 23.19 -4.25
N LYS A 34 6.94 24.22 -4.55
CA LYS A 34 7.25 25.62 -4.21
C LYS A 34 7.29 25.80 -2.70
N ALA A 35 6.34 25.21 -1.97
CA ALA A 35 6.35 25.19 -0.50
C ALA A 35 7.56 24.43 0.08
N LEU A 36 7.93 23.28 -0.51
CA LEU A 36 9.12 22.54 -0.08
C LEU A 36 10.42 23.32 -0.34
N ALA A 37 10.51 24.05 -1.46
CA ALA A 37 11.65 24.90 -1.77
C ALA A 37 11.76 26.08 -0.79
N LEU A 38 10.63 26.76 -0.54
CA LEU A 38 10.57 27.85 0.46
C LEU A 38 10.99 27.34 1.85
N GLN A 39 10.48 26.18 2.27
CA GLN A 39 10.82 25.59 3.55
C GLN A 39 12.32 25.26 3.68
N LYS A 40 12.97 24.87 2.58
CA LYS A 40 14.41 24.63 2.54
C LYS A 40 15.21 25.92 2.65
N GLY A 41 14.90 26.92 1.84
CA GLY A 41 15.57 28.23 1.91
C GLY A 41 15.41 28.88 3.29
N ASN A 42 14.22 28.78 3.88
CA ASN A 42 13.98 29.26 5.25
C ASN A 42 14.83 28.53 6.29
N TYR A 43 15.01 27.21 6.15
CA TYR A 43 15.90 26.45 7.04
C TYR A 43 17.38 26.82 6.85
N GLU A 44 17.82 26.98 5.60
CA GLU A 44 19.18 27.42 5.26
C GLU A 44 19.49 28.82 5.83
N ALA A 45 18.49 29.70 5.91
CA ALA A 45 18.59 31.01 6.55
C ALA A 45 18.46 30.98 8.10
N GLY A 46 18.42 29.80 8.72
CA GLY A 46 18.30 29.66 10.18
C GLY A 46 16.88 29.87 10.74
N GLY A 47 15.87 29.95 9.87
CA GLY A 47 14.47 30.16 10.25
C GLY A 47 13.78 28.92 10.84
N LYS A 48 12.73 29.17 11.65
CA LYS A 48 11.87 28.11 12.22
C LYS A 48 10.96 27.49 11.17
N PHE A 49 10.47 26.27 11.44
CA PHE A 49 9.58 25.56 10.51
C PHE A 49 8.30 26.36 10.19
N ILE A 50 7.92 26.44 8.91
CA ILE A 50 6.73 27.20 8.47
C ILE A 50 5.54 26.23 8.44
N GLY A 51 4.65 26.38 9.42
CA GLY A 51 3.43 25.58 9.49
C GLY A 51 2.42 25.88 8.38
N TYR A 52 1.41 25.02 8.24
CA TYR A 52 0.37 25.14 7.23
C TYR A 52 -0.29 26.53 7.17
N VAL A 53 -0.60 27.14 8.33
CA VAL A 53 -1.31 28.43 8.39
C VAL A 53 -0.51 29.54 7.71
N ALA A 54 0.78 29.67 8.03
CA ALA A 54 1.67 30.63 7.39
C ALA A 54 1.88 30.29 5.91
N MET A 55 2.08 29.01 5.57
CA MET A 55 2.24 28.56 4.19
C MET A 55 0.98 28.81 3.32
N ALA A 56 -0.21 28.81 3.93
CA ALA A 56 -1.45 29.11 3.24
C ALA A 56 -1.56 30.59 2.83
N LYS A 57 -0.92 31.52 3.57
CA LYS A 57 -0.81 32.93 3.17
C LYS A 57 0.00 33.06 1.87
N HIS A 58 1.14 32.39 1.79
CA HIS A 58 1.93 32.33 0.56
C HIS A 58 1.17 31.70 -0.61
N LEU A 59 0.31 30.71 -0.38
CA LEU A 59 -0.53 30.18 -1.45
C LEU A 59 -1.52 31.23 -1.98
N THR A 60 -2.07 32.09 -1.12
CA THR A 60 -2.93 33.20 -1.55
C THR A 60 -2.13 34.18 -2.42
N GLU A 61 -0.92 34.55 -2.00
CA GLU A 61 0.00 35.38 -2.79
C GLU A 61 0.31 34.73 -4.15
N TRP A 62 0.70 33.45 -4.17
CA TRP A 62 1.01 32.74 -5.42
C TRP A 62 -0.18 32.66 -6.36
N ARG A 63 -1.40 32.50 -5.82
CA ARG A 63 -2.61 32.48 -6.64
C ARG A 63 -2.91 33.85 -7.24
N ASN A 64 -2.58 34.94 -6.55
CA ASN A 64 -2.90 36.29 -6.97
C ASN A 64 -1.74 37.03 -7.66
N GLY A 65 -0.52 36.52 -7.57
CA GLY A 65 0.67 37.11 -8.16
C GLY A 65 0.80 36.89 -9.68
N GLY A 66 1.54 37.79 -10.34
CA GLY A 66 1.73 37.78 -11.80
C GLY A 66 2.51 36.56 -12.34
N GLU A 67 3.33 35.90 -11.52
CA GLU A 67 4.10 34.73 -11.95
C GLU A 67 3.26 33.46 -12.13
N THR A 68 2.23 33.28 -11.28
CA THR A 68 1.46 32.04 -11.22
C THR A 68 -0.07 32.21 -11.26
N PRO A 69 -0.62 33.07 -12.15
CA PRO A 69 -2.06 33.34 -12.21
C PRO A 69 -2.88 32.09 -12.54
N TRP A 70 -2.30 31.15 -13.31
CA TRP A 70 -2.90 29.86 -13.67
C TRP A 70 -3.21 28.95 -12.48
N LEU A 71 -2.71 29.24 -11.27
CA LEU A 71 -3.14 28.55 -10.05
C LEU A 71 -4.61 28.84 -9.70
N LYS A 72 -5.17 29.96 -10.19
CA LYS A 72 -6.59 30.28 -10.04
C LYS A 72 -7.48 29.31 -10.81
N ASP A 73 -6.98 28.61 -11.83
CA ASP A 73 -7.76 27.64 -12.61
C ASP A 73 -8.05 26.38 -11.81
N ALA A 74 -7.15 25.97 -10.91
CA ALA A 74 -7.38 24.83 -10.04
C ALA A 74 -8.32 25.19 -8.86
N PRO A 75 -9.08 24.21 -8.32
CA PRO A 75 -9.84 24.43 -7.09
C PRO A 75 -8.89 24.67 -5.91
N VAL A 76 -9.23 25.63 -5.03
CA VAL A 76 -8.34 26.07 -3.94
C VAL A 76 -8.08 24.98 -2.89
N HIS A 77 -9.09 24.19 -2.55
CA HIS A 77 -8.98 23.16 -1.50
C HIS A 77 -7.96 22.06 -1.82
N PRO A 78 -7.91 21.50 -3.04
CA PRO A 78 -6.78 20.66 -3.46
C PRO A 78 -5.39 21.29 -3.31
N LEU A 79 -5.25 22.60 -3.59
CA LEU A 79 -3.97 23.29 -3.43
C LEU A 79 -3.59 23.44 -1.96
N GLN A 80 -4.54 23.81 -1.11
CA GLN A 80 -4.35 23.84 0.35
C GLN A 80 -3.99 22.45 0.89
N HIS A 81 -4.67 21.40 0.40
CA HIS A 81 -4.36 20.02 0.80
C HIS A 81 -2.96 19.59 0.36
N ALA A 82 -2.45 20.11 -0.76
CA ALA A 82 -1.06 19.89 -1.17
C ALA A 82 -0.05 20.47 -0.17
N LEU A 83 -0.36 21.59 0.50
CA LEU A 83 0.44 22.12 1.60
C LEU A 83 0.36 21.24 2.85
N LYS A 84 -0.84 20.77 3.21
CA LYS A 84 -1.01 19.80 4.32
C LYS A 84 -0.22 18.51 4.08
N ASP A 85 -0.16 18.04 2.84
CA ASP A 85 0.66 16.89 2.45
C ASP A 85 2.16 17.16 2.62
N MET A 86 2.63 18.39 2.37
CA MET A 86 4.01 18.82 2.58
C MET A 86 4.33 18.84 4.07
N GLU A 87 3.50 19.49 4.88
CA GLU A 87 3.66 19.55 6.34
C GLU A 87 3.67 18.13 6.95
N ARG A 88 2.73 17.27 6.54
CA ARG A 88 2.68 15.87 6.98
C ARG A 88 3.96 15.10 6.61
N ALA A 89 4.57 15.39 5.47
CA ALA A 89 5.83 14.76 5.09
C ALA A 89 6.97 15.15 6.05
N TYR A 90 7.04 16.42 6.47
CA TYR A 90 7.96 16.87 7.50
C TYR A 90 7.65 16.28 8.88
N LYS A 91 6.40 16.29 9.32
CA LYS A 91 5.99 15.66 10.59
C LYS A 91 6.41 14.18 10.66
N ASN A 92 6.25 13.44 9.57
CA ASN A 92 6.71 12.06 9.49
C ASN A 92 8.25 11.94 9.52
N PHE A 93 8.96 12.87 8.88
CA PHE A 93 10.42 12.92 8.92
C PHE A 93 10.94 13.20 10.33
N PHE A 94 10.43 14.24 11.00
CA PHE A 94 10.81 14.58 12.37
C PHE A 94 10.51 13.46 13.35
N ALA A 95 9.38 12.75 13.16
CA ALA A 95 9.04 11.56 13.93
C ALA A 95 9.84 10.29 13.56
N LYS A 96 10.89 10.40 12.71
CA LYS A 96 11.71 9.29 12.21
C LYS A 96 10.90 8.16 11.52
N ARG A 97 9.68 8.45 11.07
CA ARG A 97 8.79 7.51 10.37
C ARG A 97 8.98 7.52 8.85
N ALA A 98 9.62 8.56 8.31
CA ALA A 98 9.94 8.69 6.90
C ALA A 98 11.30 9.36 6.69
N ALA A 99 11.88 9.17 5.50
CA ALA A 99 13.04 9.95 5.07
C ALA A 99 12.62 11.39 4.73
N PHE A 100 13.61 12.27 4.56
CA PHE A 100 13.41 13.68 4.22
C PHE A 100 12.49 13.86 2.99
N PRO A 101 11.55 14.83 2.99
CA PRO A 101 10.63 15.07 1.87
C PRO A 101 11.36 15.35 0.55
N LYS A 102 10.86 14.76 -0.55
CA LYS A 102 11.44 14.93 -1.89
C LYS A 102 10.49 15.68 -2.80
N PHE A 103 11.05 16.47 -3.73
CA PHE A 103 10.28 17.11 -4.79
C PHE A 103 9.48 16.09 -5.59
N LYS A 104 8.19 16.38 -5.79
CA LYS A 104 7.27 15.59 -6.60
C LYS A 104 7.60 15.77 -8.09
N LYS A 105 7.55 14.68 -8.85
CA LYS A 105 7.88 14.64 -10.30
C LYS A 105 6.61 14.50 -11.14
N ARG A 106 6.56 15.17 -12.29
CA ARG A 106 5.44 15.06 -13.25
C ARG A 106 5.31 13.63 -13.78
N GLY A 107 4.08 13.11 -13.86
CA GLY A 107 3.84 11.76 -14.35
C GLY A 107 4.16 10.67 -13.31
N GLN A 108 4.37 11.05 -12.05
CA GLN A 108 4.52 10.15 -10.92
C GLN A 108 3.51 10.54 -9.83
N ARG A 109 2.56 9.64 -9.55
CA ARG A 109 1.53 9.87 -8.52
C ARG A 109 0.76 11.18 -8.74
N ASP A 110 0.33 11.43 -9.97
CA ASP A 110 -0.50 12.60 -10.27
C ASP A 110 -1.88 12.41 -9.58
N SER A 111 -2.19 13.28 -8.62
CA SER A 111 -3.41 13.22 -7.83
C SER A 111 -3.76 14.57 -7.22
N PHE A 112 -5.04 14.74 -6.88
CA PHE A 112 -5.56 15.88 -6.14
C PHE A 112 -6.72 15.42 -5.24
N ARG A 113 -6.94 16.09 -4.11
CA ARG A 113 -7.92 15.69 -3.10
C ARG A 113 -8.86 16.85 -2.77
N TYR A 114 -10.15 16.54 -2.68
CA TYR A 114 -11.16 17.36 -2.02
C TYR A 114 -11.29 16.84 -0.58
N PRO A 115 -10.75 17.54 0.42
CA PRO A 115 -10.63 17.04 1.79
C PRO A 115 -11.94 17.04 2.59
N ASP A 116 -13.00 17.67 2.08
CA ASP A 116 -14.26 17.87 2.79
C ASP A 116 -15.45 17.41 1.95
N PRO A 117 -16.48 16.77 2.56
CA PRO A 117 -17.64 16.28 1.82
C PRO A 117 -18.49 17.38 1.19
N THR A 118 -18.52 18.60 1.74
CA THR A 118 -19.30 19.72 1.16
C THR A 118 -18.78 20.14 -0.22
N GLN A 119 -17.53 19.78 -0.54
CA GLN A 119 -16.87 20.18 -1.77
C GLN A 119 -17.18 19.28 -2.96
N PHE A 120 -17.82 18.12 -2.77
CA PHE A 120 -18.16 17.22 -3.86
C PHE A 120 -19.50 16.55 -3.60
N LYS A 121 -20.20 16.15 -4.67
CA LYS A 121 -21.49 15.46 -4.54
C LYS A 121 -21.40 14.11 -5.22
N LEU A 122 -21.87 13.06 -4.56
CA LEU A 122 -21.98 11.73 -5.13
C LEU A 122 -23.45 11.43 -5.41
N ASP A 123 -23.78 11.25 -6.68
CA ASP A 123 -25.08 10.79 -7.14
C ASP A 123 -24.95 9.31 -7.52
N GLN A 124 -25.18 8.45 -6.53
CA GLN A 124 -25.04 7.01 -6.68
C GLN A 124 -26.05 6.39 -7.66
N PRO A 125 -27.36 6.76 -7.64
CA PRO A 125 -28.34 6.22 -8.58
C PRO A 125 -27.95 6.43 -10.04
N ASN A 126 -27.41 7.62 -10.38
CA ASN A 126 -26.95 7.92 -11.74
C ASN A 126 -25.46 7.57 -11.97
N GLY A 127 -24.80 6.98 -10.98
CA GLY A 127 -23.39 6.59 -11.04
C GLY A 127 -22.46 7.74 -11.41
N ARG A 128 -22.66 8.94 -10.85
CA ARG A 128 -21.87 10.14 -11.19
C ARG A 128 -21.40 10.91 -9.96
N ILE A 129 -20.29 11.63 -10.10
CA ILE A 129 -19.72 12.49 -9.07
C ILE A 129 -19.57 13.91 -9.63
N PHE A 130 -19.96 14.90 -8.83
CA PHE A 130 -19.70 16.31 -9.11
C PHE A 130 -18.42 16.74 -8.41
N LEU A 131 -17.49 17.33 -9.17
CA LEU A 131 -16.28 17.94 -8.63
C LEU A 131 -16.19 19.41 -9.06
N PRO A 132 -15.82 20.35 -8.17
CA PRO A 132 -15.66 21.76 -8.48
C PRO A 132 -14.74 21.97 -9.69
N LYS A 133 -15.19 22.81 -10.62
CA LYS A 133 -14.53 23.14 -11.89
C LYS A 133 -14.37 21.99 -12.89
N LEU A 134 -14.89 20.80 -12.59
CA LEU A 134 -14.95 19.67 -13.52
C LEU A 134 -16.38 19.28 -13.87
N GLY A 135 -17.35 19.71 -13.06
CA GLY A 135 -18.75 19.37 -13.21
C GLY A 135 -19.05 17.91 -12.86
N TRP A 136 -20.15 17.39 -13.42
CA TRP A 136 -20.54 16.00 -13.27
C TRP A 136 -19.71 15.07 -14.15
N MET A 137 -19.30 13.94 -13.58
CA MET A 137 -18.56 12.88 -14.27
C MET A 137 -19.11 11.51 -13.91
N ARG A 138 -19.25 10.64 -14.91
CA ARG A 138 -19.67 9.26 -14.69
C ARG A 138 -18.56 8.45 -14.01
N LEU A 139 -19.00 7.50 -13.18
CA LEU A 139 -18.21 6.51 -12.48
C LEU A 139 -18.52 5.13 -13.05
N ARG A 140 -17.51 4.27 -13.13
CA ARG A 140 -17.76 2.82 -13.22
C ARG A 140 -18.12 2.29 -11.84
N LEU A 141 -19.37 2.51 -11.44
CA LEU A 141 -19.88 2.10 -10.13
C LEU A 141 -20.00 0.57 -10.10
N SER A 142 -19.10 -0.08 -9.35
CA SER A 142 -19.05 -1.55 -9.23
C SER A 142 -19.70 -2.08 -7.95
N ARG A 143 -20.02 -1.18 -7.02
CA ARG A 143 -20.60 -1.47 -5.71
C ARG A 143 -21.18 -0.18 -5.11
N PRO A 144 -22.18 -0.26 -4.22
CA PRO A 144 -22.68 0.89 -3.50
C PRO A 144 -21.60 1.48 -2.58
N VAL A 145 -21.64 2.80 -2.42
CA VAL A 145 -20.83 3.56 -1.46
C VAL A 145 -21.64 3.71 -0.19
N LEU A 146 -21.16 3.09 0.89
CA LEU A 146 -21.86 3.03 2.17
C LEU A 146 -21.23 4.00 3.16
N GLY A 147 -22.08 4.70 3.92
CA GLY A 147 -21.68 5.66 4.94
C GLY A 147 -21.63 7.11 4.46
N GLU A 148 -21.37 8.00 5.40
CA GLU A 148 -21.21 9.43 5.18
C GLU A 148 -19.93 9.74 4.41
N LEU A 149 -20.00 10.67 3.46
CA LEU A 149 -18.83 11.10 2.70
C LEU A 149 -17.85 11.86 3.60
N ARG A 150 -16.53 11.67 3.39
CA ARG A 150 -15.48 12.42 4.09
C ARG A 150 -14.52 13.13 3.15
N ASN A 151 -13.94 12.44 2.18
CA ASN A 151 -13.10 13.07 1.16
C ASN A 151 -13.10 12.29 -0.14
N ALA A 152 -12.76 12.98 -1.24
CA ALA A 152 -12.57 12.38 -2.55
C ALA A 152 -11.16 12.66 -3.05
N THR A 153 -10.38 11.61 -3.31
CA THR A 153 -9.06 11.72 -3.92
C THR A 153 -9.09 11.22 -5.35
N VAL A 154 -8.82 12.11 -6.30
CA VAL A 154 -8.69 11.77 -7.72
C VAL A 154 -7.23 11.49 -8.04
N SER A 155 -6.97 10.38 -8.73
CA SER A 155 -5.61 9.92 -9.05
C SER A 155 -5.52 9.34 -10.46
N PHE A 156 -4.39 9.57 -11.11
CA PHE A 156 -4.09 9.02 -12.42
C PHE A 156 -3.13 7.84 -12.32
N ASN A 157 -3.51 6.71 -12.92
CA ASN A 157 -2.63 5.56 -13.02
C ASN A 157 -2.79 4.87 -14.38
N ALA A 158 -1.68 4.71 -15.10
CA ALA A 158 -1.57 3.96 -16.35
C ALA A 158 -2.68 4.23 -17.39
N GLY A 159 -2.99 5.52 -17.61
CA GLY A 159 -3.98 5.95 -18.60
C GLY A 159 -5.39 6.10 -18.07
N LYS A 160 -5.64 5.76 -16.80
CA LYS A 160 -6.98 5.83 -16.19
C LYS A 160 -7.00 6.81 -15.03
N TRP A 161 -8.07 7.58 -14.95
CA TRP A 161 -8.40 8.35 -13.77
C TRP A 161 -9.29 7.53 -12.85
N CYS A 162 -8.99 7.54 -11.56
CA CYS A 162 -9.82 6.92 -10.54
C CYS A 162 -10.10 7.92 -9.42
N VAL A 163 -11.31 7.85 -8.86
CA VAL A 163 -11.64 8.51 -7.60
C VAL A 163 -11.63 7.48 -6.47
N SER A 164 -11.02 7.84 -5.35
CA SER A 164 -11.11 7.14 -4.07
C SER A 164 -11.95 7.98 -3.14
N ILE A 165 -13.16 7.53 -2.83
CA ILE A 165 -14.13 8.18 -1.96
C ILE A 165 -13.98 7.55 -0.57
N GLN A 166 -13.52 8.32 0.40
CA GLN A 166 -13.50 7.89 1.79
C GLN A 166 -14.85 8.18 2.42
N THR A 167 -15.41 7.18 3.07
CA THR A 167 -16.63 7.29 3.86
C THR A 167 -16.39 6.86 5.29
N GLU A 168 -17.35 7.23 6.12
CA GLU A 168 -17.45 6.87 7.51
C GLU A 168 -18.83 6.33 7.82
N ARG A 169 -18.88 5.27 8.62
CA ARG A 169 -20.13 4.76 9.14
C ARG A 169 -19.93 4.13 10.49
N GLU A 170 -20.98 4.14 11.29
CA GLU A 170 -21.08 3.24 12.43
C GLU A 170 -21.47 1.86 11.92
N VAL A 171 -20.78 0.85 12.44
CA VAL A 171 -21.12 -0.55 12.24
C VAL A 171 -21.18 -1.22 13.60
N GLU A 172 -22.09 -2.16 13.75
CA GLU A 172 -22.11 -3.05 14.90
C GLU A 172 -20.77 -3.76 15.04
N GLN A 173 -20.41 -4.11 16.27
CA GLN A 173 -19.19 -4.88 16.51
C GLN A 173 -19.41 -6.28 15.91
N PRO A 174 -18.64 -6.64 14.86
CA PRO A 174 -18.86 -7.91 14.20
C PRO A 174 -18.44 -9.05 15.13
N VAL A 175 -19.22 -10.12 15.15
CA VAL A 175 -18.89 -11.39 15.80
C VAL A 175 -18.42 -12.37 14.71
N PRO A 176 -17.31 -13.10 14.90
CA PRO A 176 -16.90 -14.14 13.96
C PRO A 176 -18.01 -15.16 13.73
N HIS A 177 -18.36 -15.40 12.48
CA HIS A 177 -19.25 -16.52 12.11
C HIS A 177 -18.54 -17.87 12.24
N ALA A 178 -17.24 -17.89 11.99
CA ALA A 178 -16.41 -19.08 12.13
C ALA A 178 -15.85 -19.15 13.55
N THR A 179 -15.62 -20.38 14.03
CA THR A 179 -14.92 -20.67 15.30
C THR A 179 -13.49 -21.17 15.10
N SER A 180 -13.13 -21.51 13.86
CA SER A 180 -11.85 -22.12 13.55
C SER A 180 -10.68 -21.12 13.61
N VAL A 181 -9.51 -21.63 13.95
CA VAL A 181 -8.24 -20.91 13.96
C VAL A 181 -7.32 -21.54 12.93
N ILE A 182 -6.56 -20.73 12.19
CA ILE A 182 -5.62 -21.23 11.17
C ILE A 182 -4.23 -20.60 11.30
N GLY A 183 -3.18 -21.41 11.20
CA GLY A 183 -1.81 -20.95 11.00
C GLY A 183 -1.51 -20.80 9.51
N ILE A 184 -0.81 -19.73 9.13
CA ILE A 184 -0.50 -19.41 7.74
C ILE A 184 1.00 -19.17 7.61
N ASP A 185 1.68 -20.10 6.95
CA ASP A 185 3.04 -19.93 6.49
C ASP A 185 3.06 -19.32 5.09
N VAL A 186 3.85 -18.27 4.85
CA VAL A 186 3.88 -17.56 3.56
C VAL A 186 5.21 -17.77 2.85
N GLY A 187 5.14 -18.22 1.60
CA GLY A 187 6.31 -18.64 0.84
C GLY A 187 6.34 -18.14 -0.61
N ILE A 188 7.38 -18.55 -1.33
CA ILE A 188 7.57 -18.26 -2.76
C ILE A 188 7.10 -19.43 -3.62
N ALA A 189 7.34 -20.66 -3.19
CA ALA A 189 6.90 -21.88 -3.87
C ALA A 189 5.39 -22.09 -3.68
N ARG A 190 4.93 -22.05 -2.43
CA ARG A 190 3.52 -21.91 -2.03
C ARG A 190 3.31 -20.51 -1.49
N PHE A 191 2.32 -19.77 -1.98
CA PHE A 191 2.11 -18.39 -1.56
C PHE A 191 1.68 -18.31 -0.10
N ALA A 192 0.76 -19.18 0.29
CA ALA A 192 0.31 -19.38 1.65
C ALA A 192 0.01 -20.86 1.85
N THR A 193 0.55 -21.48 2.90
CA THR A 193 0.24 -22.84 3.33
C THR A 193 -0.46 -22.76 4.68
N MET A 194 -1.55 -23.50 4.81
CA MET A 194 -2.41 -23.49 5.98
C MET A 194 -2.13 -24.68 6.89
N SER A 195 -2.39 -24.54 8.18
CA SER A 195 -2.14 -25.59 9.18
C SER A 195 -3.04 -26.82 9.02
N ASP A 196 -4.09 -26.75 8.19
CA ASP A 196 -4.94 -27.87 7.79
C ASP A 196 -4.39 -28.65 6.58
N GLY A 197 -3.19 -28.30 6.10
CA GLY A 197 -2.54 -28.91 4.94
C GLY A 197 -2.91 -28.30 3.58
N THR A 198 -3.94 -27.45 3.52
CA THR A 198 -4.32 -26.77 2.28
C THR A 198 -3.28 -25.69 1.92
N PHE A 199 -3.19 -25.31 0.64
CA PHE A 199 -2.30 -24.23 0.22
C PHE A 199 -2.86 -23.40 -0.94
N ILE A 200 -2.38 -22.17 -1.05
CA ILE A 200 -2.65 -21.24 -2.14
C ILE A 200 -1.41 -21.15 -3.03
N ALA A 201 -1.55 -21.49 -4.31
CA ALA A 201 -0.47 -21.38 -5.29
C ALA A 201 -0.15 -19.92 -5.65
N PRO A 202 1.12 -19.55 -5.87
CA PRO A 202 1.53 -18.18 -6.17
C PRO A 202 1.07 -17.71 -7.56
N LEU A 203 0.59 -16.46 -7.64
CA LEU A 203 0.15 -15.87 -8.91
C LEU A 203 1.31 -15.67 -9.91
N ASN A 204 2.49 -15.33 -9.40
CA ASN A 204 3.71 -15.02 -10.16
C ASN A 204 3.49 -14.01 -11.30
N SER A 205 2.69 -12.96 -11.01
CA SER A 205 2.24 -12.01 -12.02
C SER A 205 3.39 -11.25 -12.69
N PHE A 206 4.40 -10.84 -11.92
CA PHE A 206 5.58 -10.18 -12.46
C PHE A 206 6.38 -11.13 -13.35
N ARG A 207 6.64 -12.36 -12.89
CA ARG A 207 7.39 -13.38 -13.65
C ARG A 207 6.75 -13.64 -15.03
N LYS A 208 5.41 -13.78 -15.07
CA LYS A 208 4.64 -13.93 -16.33
C LYS A 208 4.83 -12.78 -17.32
N HIS A 209 5.11 -11.57 -16.83
CA HIS A 209 5.26 -10.36 -17.65
C HIS A 209 6.70 -9.89 -17.82
N GLU A 210 7.68 -10.53 -17.16
CA GLU A 210 9.05 -10.02 -17.05
C GLU A 210 9.73 -9.90 -18.41
N ALA A 211 9.64 -10.92 -19.27
CA ALA A 211 10.23 -10.90 -20.61
C ALA A 211 9.64 -9.76 -21.47
N ARG A 212 8.31 -9.60 -21.43
CA ARG A 212 7.62 -8.50 -22.14
C ARG A 212 8.03 -7.14 -21.59
N LEU A 213 8.10 -7.00 -20.26
CA LEU A 213 8.50 -5.78 -19.59
C LEU A 213 9.93 -5.39 -19.98
N ARG A 214 10.87 -6.34 -19.94
CA ARG A 214 12.28 -6.14 -20.34
C ARG A 214 12.39 -5.65 -21.79
N ARG A 215 11.67 -6.29 -22.72
CA ARG A 215 11.63 -5.85 -24.13
C ARG A 215 11.10 -4.43 -24.27
N CYS A 216 9.98 -4.10 -23.62
CA CYS A 216 9.41 -2.75 -23.66
C CYS A 216 10.32 -1.69 -23.00
N GLN A 217 11.01 -2.03 -21.92
CA GLN A 217 11.98 -1.15 -21.26
C GLN A 217 13.20 -0.88 -22.15
N ARG A 218 13.78 -1.90 -22.79
CA ARG A 218 14.88 -1.76 -23.75
C ARG A 218 14.47 -0.93 -24.98
N ALA A 219 13.25 -1.13 -25.47
CA ALA A 219 12.73 -0.31 -26.57
C ALA A 219 12.49 1.16 -26.15
N MET A 220 12.15 1.41 -24.88
CA MET A 220 11.99 2.76 -24.35
C MET A 220 13.35 3.46 -24.14
N SER A 221 14.37 2.75 -23.66
CA SER A 221 15.69 3.34 -23.39
C SER A 221 16.42 3.83 -24.64
N ARG A 222 16.17 3.19 -25.79
CA ARG A 222 16.70 3.59 -27.10
C ARG A 222 16.04 4.84 -27.70
N LYS A 223 15.01 5.40 -27.06
CA LYS A 223 14.27 6.56 -27.59
C LYS A 223 14.71 7.84 -26.89
N VAL A 224 14.78 8.94 -27.66
CA VAL A 224 15.06 10.28 -27.12
C VAL A 224 14.06 10.61 -26.02
N LYS A 225 14.56 10.86 -24.81
CA LYS A 225 13.76 11.11 -23.62
C LYS A 225 12.80 12.27 -23.88
N PHE A 226 11.56 12.14 -23.43
CA PHE A 226 10.47 13.12 -23.60
C PHE A 226 9.92 13.32 -25.03
N SER A 227 10.52 12.72 -26.07
CA SER A 227 9.91 12.67 -27.40
C SER A 227 8.54 12.00 -27.39
N ASN A 228 7.71 12.25 -28.42
CA ASN A 228 6.39 11.61 -28.53
C ASN A 228 6.49 10.08 -28.61
N SER A 229 7.52 9.55 -29.28
CA SER A 229 7.78 8.11 -29.35
C SER A 229 8.19 7.54 -27.98
N TRP A 230 9.00 8.26 -27.20
CA TRP A 230 9.37 7.88 -25.84
C TRP A 230 8.16 7.91 -24.90
N LYS A 231 7.30 8.94 -24.98
CA LYS A 231 6.04 9.02 -24.21
C LYS A 231 5.13 7.82 -24.50
N LYS A 232 4.98 7.44 -25.78
CA LYS A 232 4.24 6.23 -26.20
C LYS A 232 4.86 4.94 -25.61
N ALA A 233 6.19 4.81 -25.64
CA ALA A 233 6.89 3.66 -25.07
C ALA A 233 6.76 3.58 -23.53
N LYS A 234 6.91 4.72 -22.84
CA LYS A 234 6.69 4.84 -21.39
C LYS A 234 5.27 4.44 -21.00
N ALA A 235 4.26 4.87 -21.75
CA ALA A 235 2.88 4.48 -21.51
C ALA A 235 2.67 2.96 -21.66
N ARG A 236 3.36 2.29 -22.59
CA ARG A 236 3.33 0.81 -22.72
C ARG A 236 3.91 0.14 -21.47
N VAL A 237 5.08 0.59 -21.00
CA VAL A 237 5.72 0.09 -19.77
C VAL A 237 4.80 0.30 -18.55
N GLN A 238 4.21 1.48 -18.42
CA GLN A 238 3.28 1.80 -17.32
C GLN A 238 2.03 0.90 -17.34
N ARG A 239 1.47 0.59 -18.51
CA ARG A 239 0.33 -0.33 -18.64
C ARG A 239 0.68 -1.75 -18.18
N ILE A 240 1.88 -2.25 -18.49
CA ILE A 240 2.33 -3.56 -18.01
C ILE A 240 2.45 -3.56 -16.49
N HIS A 241 3.11 -2.54 -15.90
CA HIS A 241 3.21 -2.42 -14.44
C HIS A 241 1.84 -2.33 -13.76
N ALA A 242 0.89 -1.58 -14.33
CA ALA A 242 -0.46 -1.50 -13.80
C ALA A 242 -1.20 -2.83 -13.88
N ARG A 243 -1.04 -3.59 -14.97
CA ARG A 243 -1.61 -4.94 -15.10
C ARG A 243 -1.06 -5.88 -14.03
N ILE A 244 0.27 -5.91 -13.83
CA ILE A 244 0.92 -6.72 -12.78
C ILE A 244 0.37 -6.34 -11.40
N GLY A 245 0.36 -5.05 -11.07
CA GLY A 245 -0.11 -4.57 -9.78
C GLY A 245 -1.60 -4.80 -9.54
N ASN A 246 -2.43 -4.71 -10.59
CA ASN A 246 -3.87 -4.97 -10.48
C ASN A 246 -4.17 -6.46 -10.32
N ALA A 247 -3.52 -7.33 -11.09
CA ALA A 247 -3.68 -8.78 -10.96
C ALA A 247 -3.27 -9.27 -9.57
N ARG A 248 -2.13 -8.78 -9.06
CA ARG A 248 -1.69 -9.08 -7.70
C ARG A 248 -2.69 -8.61 -6.65
N ARG A 249 -3.19 -7.37 -6.77
CA ARG A 249 -4.16 -6.83 -5.81
C ARG A 249 -5.47 -7.63 -5.80
N ASP A 250 -5.97 -8.02 -6.97
CA ASP A 250 -7.17 -8.86 -7.09
C ASP A 250 -6.97 -10.22 -6.42
N TYR A 251 -5.86 -10.90 -6.72
CA TYR A 251 -5.49 -12.17 -6.13
C TYR A 251 -5.38 -12.09 -4.59
N LEU A 252 -4.67 -11.09 -4.06
CA LEU A 252 -4.54 -10.89 -2.61
C LEU A 252 -5.90 -10.62 -1.96
N HIS A 253 -6.77 -9.83 -2.60
CA HIS A 253 -8.10 -9.59 -2.09
C HIS A 253 -8.95 -10.86 -2.07
N LYS A 254 -8.88 -11.71 -3.10
CA LYS A 254 -9.61 -12.99 -3.09
C LYS A 254 -9.13 -13.89 -1.97
N ALA A 255 -7.81 -14.14 -1.90
CA ALA A 255 -7.21 -14.99 -0.86
C ALA A 255 -7.57 -14.52 0.56
N THR A 256 -7.33 -13.24 0.87
CA THR A 256 -7.63 -12.70 2.21
C THR A 256 -9.12 -12.66 2.53
N THR A 257 -9.99 -12.46 1.53
CA THR A 257 -11.45 -12.55 1.76
C THR A 257 -11.85 -13.96 2.15
N THR A 258 -11.39 -14.98 1.41
CA THR A 258 -11.70 -16.38 1.70
C THR A 258 -11.27 -16.75 3.12
N ILE A 259 -10.01 -16.46 3.47
CA ILE A 259 -9.48 -16.75 4.81
C ILE A 259 -10.29 -16.02 5.89
N SER A 260 -10.55 -14.71 5.71
CA SER A 260 -11.27 -13.92 6.72
C SER A 260 -12.73 -14.35 6.94
N LYS A 261 -13.34 -15.06 5.99
CA LYS A 261 -14.72 -15.56 6.12
C LYS A 261 -14.79 -16.91 6.80
N ASN A 262 -13.75 -17.72 6.65
CA ASN A 262 -13.75 -19.12 7.07
C ASN A 262 -13.12 -19.33 8.46
N HIS A 263 -12.39 -18.35 8.99
CA HIS A 263 -11.65 -18.47 10.26
C HIS A 263 -11.88 -17.26 11.16
N ALA A 264 -12.04 -17.54 12.46
CA ALA A 264 -12.17 -16.54 13.51
C ALA A 264 -10.83 -15.87 13.81
N MET A 265 -9.75 -16.65 13.74
CA MET A 265 -8.41 -16.17 14.01
C MET A 265 -7.43 -16.75 12.99
N ALA A 266 -6.53 -15.90 12.49
CA ALA A 266 -5.43 -16.32 11.64
C ALA A 266 -4.11 -15.95 12.31
N CYS A 267 -3.16 -16.88 12.29
CA CYS A 267 -1.81 -16.69 12.81
C CYS A 267 -0.83 -16.61 11.64
N ILE A 268 0.07 -15.64 11.65
CA ILE A 268 1.06 -15.39 10.58
C ILE A 268 2.39 -14.98 11.20
N GLU A 269 3.49 -15.26 10.52
CA GLU A 269 4.79 -14.73 10.92
C GLU A 269 4.90 -13.21 10.81
N ASP A 270 5.57 -12.58 11.78
CA ASP A 270 5.99 -11.17 11.72
C ASP A 270 7.25 -11.00 10.85
N LEU A 271 7.13 -11.37 9.56
CA LEU A 271 8.23 -11.29 8.60
C LEU A 271 8.68 -9.84 8.40
N GLN A 272 9.99 -9.63 8.56
CA GLN A 272 10.65 -8.35 8.27
C GLN A 272 10.91 -8.20 6.77
N VAL A 273 9.85 -8.21 5.94
CA VAL A 273 9.90 -8.24 4.47
C VAL A 273 10.75 -7.12 3.88
N ARG A 274 10.73 -5.92 4.50
CA ARG A 274 11.58 -4.79 4.09
C ARG A 274 13.07 -5.12 4.20
N ASN A 275 13.47 -5.87 5.22
CA ASN A 275 14.85 -6.32 5.41
C ASN A 275 15.18 -7.48 4.45
N MET A 276 14.25 -8.44 4.30
CA MET A 276 14.42 -9.58 3.40
C MET A 276 14.59 -9.17 1.93
N SER A 277 13.94 -8.08 1.50
CA SER A 277 13.98 -7.58 0.13
C SER A 277 15.03 -6.47 -0.11
N ARG A 278 15.95 -6.23 0.84
CA ARG A 278 17.06 -5.29 0.65
C ARG A 278 17.98 -5.75 -0.48
N SER A 279 18.52 -4.79 -1.23
CA SER A 279 19.59 -5.05 -2.19
C SER A 279 20.77 -5.73 -1.51
N ALA A 280 21.55 -6.49 -2.29
CA ALA A 280 22.83 -7.01 -1.83
C ALA A 280 23.75 -5.87 -1.39
N ALA A 281 24.68 -6.16 -0.48
CA ALA A 281 25.72 -5.23 -0.06
C ALA A 281 26.64 -4.84 -1.23
N GLY A 282 27.31 -3.68 -1.12
CA GLY A 282 28.20 -3.13 -2.13
C GLY A 282 27.60 -1.95 -2.91
N SER A 283 28.42 -1.36 -3.77
CA SER A 283 28.05 -0.25 -4.67
C SER A 283 27.97 -0.75 -6.12
N ILE A 284 27.70 0.18 -7.06
CA ILE A 284 27.78 -0.12 -8.49
C ILE A 284 29.23 -0.41 -8.89
N ASP A 285 30.18 0.31 -8.29
CA ASP A 285 31.61 0.23 -8.61
C ASP A 285 32.33 -0.91 -7.87
N ALA A 286 31.80 -1.31 -6.71
CA ALA A 286 32.29 -2.43 -5.91
C ALA A 286 31.12 -3.34 -5.49
N PRO A 287 30.62 -4.21 -6.38
CA PRO A 287 29.49 -5.08 -6.09
C PRO A 287 29.88 -6.14 -5.04
N GLY A 288 28.96 -6.44 -4.13
CA GLY A 288 29.14 -7.53 -3.17
C GLY A 288 29.03 -8.92 -3.80
N LYS A 289 28.99 -9.96 -2.96
CA LYS A 289 28.82 -11.35 -3.39
C LYS A 289 27.35 -11.67 -3.71
N ASN A 290 27.12 -12.58 -4.65
CA ASN A 290 25.78 -13.14 -4.98
C ASN A 290 24.69 -12.10 -5.34
N VAL A 291 25.05 -10.93 -5.87
CA VAL A 291 24.11 -9.84 -6.19
C VAL A 291 22.98 -10.30 -7.11
N ARG A 292 23.28 -11.10 -8.14
CA ARG A 292 22.29 -11.60 -9.10
C ARG A 292 21.28 -12.54 -8.44
N ALA A 293 21.76 -13.50 -7.65
CA ALA A 293 20.90 -14.43 -6.91
C ALA A 293 20.01 -13.66 -5.91
N LYS A 294 20.58 -12.72 -5.16
CA LYS A 294 19.83 -11.87 -4.22
C LYS A 294 18.78 -11.02 -4.93
N SER A 295 19.12 -10.42 -6.07
CA SER A 295 18.17 -9.65 -6.87
C SER A 295 17.02 -10.53 -7.39
N GLY A 296 17.29 -11.77 -7.79
CA GLY A 296 16.28 -12.75 -8.18
C GLY A 296 15.32 -13.08 -7.04
N LEU A 297 15.86 -13.38 -5.86
CA LEU A 297 15.08 -13.63 -4.65
C LEU A 297 14.22 -12.43 -4.26
N ASN A 298 14.79 -11.22 -4.27
CA ASN A 298 14.06 -10.00 -3.96
C ASN A 298 12.88 -9.78 -4.92
N LYS A 299 13.07 -10.03 -6.22
CA LYS A 299 11.97 -9.96 -7.20
C LYS A 299 10.86 -10.96 -6.85
N ALA A 300 11.22 -12.20 -6.51
CA ALA A 300 10.26 -13.24 -6.18
C ALA A 300 9.45 -12.90 -4.91
N ILE A 301 10.12 -12.45 -3.84
CA ILE A 301 9.48 -11.96 -2.60
C ILE A 301 8.53 -10.80 -2.89
N LEU A 302 9.00 -9.80 -3.63
CA LEU A 302 8.22 -8.62 -3.95
C LEU A 302 7.06 -8.93 -4.90
N ASP A 303 7.10 -10.02 -5.66
CA ASP A 303 5.99 -10.44 -6.51
C ASP A 303 4.84 -11.05 -5.70
N GLN A 304 5.13 -11.70 -4.57
CA GLN A 304 4.10 -12.28 -3.70
C GLN A 304 3.29 -11.21 -2.96
N GLY A 305 3.95 -10.14 -2.49
CA GLY A 305 3.25 -9.03 -1.84
C GLY A 305 2.79 -9.30 -0.41
N TRP A 306 3.56 -10.06 0.37
CA TRP A 306 3.25 -10.47 1.74
C TRP A 306 2.85 -9.32 2.69
N CYS A 307 3.49 -8.15 2.61
CA CYS A 307 3.08 -6.99 3.42
C CYS A 307 1.64 -6.56 3.16
N GLU A 308 1.24 -6.56 1.88
CA GLU A 308 -0.11 -6.18 1.49
C GLU A 308 -1.11 -7.29 1.82
N PHE A 309 -0.70 -8.57 1.71
CA PHE A 309 -1.48 -9.71 2.18
C PHE A 309 -1.83 -9.59 3.67
N ARG A 310 -0.81 -9.42 4.54
CA ARG A 310 -1.00 -9.24 5.99
C ARG A 310 -1.90 -8.05 6.29
N ARG A 311 -1.61 -6.88 5.69
CA ARG A 311 -2.42 -5.66 5.88
C ARG A 311 -3.88 -5.87 5.48
N GLN A 312 -4.13 -6.60 4.39
CA GLN A 312 -5.48 -6.90 3.94
C GLN A 312 -6.21 -7.88 4.84
N LEU A 313 -5.50 -8.92 5.29
CA LEU A 313 -6.04 -9.93 6.19
C LEU A 313 -6.41 -9.29 7.54
N GLU A 314 -5.56 -8.43 8.07
CA GLU A 314 -5.77 -7.69 9.32
C GLU A 314 -7.10 -6.92 9.31
N TYR A 315 -7.32 -6.05 8.31
CA TYR A 315 -8.56 -5.26 8.31
C TYR A 315 -9.79 -6.11 7.99
N LYS A 316 -9.67 -7.20 7.21
CA LYS A 316 -10.81 -8.04 6.85
C LYS A 316 -11.26 -8.95 7.98
N LEU A 317 -10.30 -9.52 8.72
CA LEU A 317 -10.61 -10.24 9.96
C LEU A 317 -11.29 -9.29 10.94
N ALA A 318 -10.73 -8.10 11.18
CA ALA A 318 -11.37 -7.10 12.03
C ALA A 318 -12.78 -6.70 11.56
N TRP A 319 -13.03 -6.65 10.25
CA TRP A 319 -14.37 -6.40 9.70
C TRP A 319 -15.37 -7.54 9.92
N ASN A 320 -14.88 -8.76 10.11
CA ASN A 320 -15.68 -9.95 10.36
C ASN A 320 -15.62 -10.38 11.83
N GLY A 321 -15.07 -9.54 12.73
CA GLY A 321 -14.97 -9.82 14.17
C GLY A 321 -13.76 -10.67 14.57
N GLY A 322 -12.99 -11.13 13.59
CA GLY A 322 -11.85 -11.99 13.79
C GLY A 322 -10.54 -11.26 14.10
N TRP A 323 -9.52 -12.05 14.39
CA TRP A 323 -8.24 -11.58 14.91
C TRP A 323 -7.07 -12.06 14.04
N LEU A 324 -6.11 -11.18 13.80
CA LEU A 324 -4.83 -11.55 13.18
C LEU A 324 -3.73 -11.52 14.24
N VAL A 325 -3.11 -12.66 14.50
CA VAL A 325 -1.99 -12.78 15.43
C VAL A 325 -0.69 -12.90 14.64
N ALA A 326 0.24 -11.96 14.87
CA ALA A 326 1.57 -12.02 14.27
C ALA A 326 2.57 -12.62 15.27
N VAL A 327 3.28 -13.68 14.87
CA VAL A 327 4.21 -14.43 15.75
C VAL A 327 5.67 -14.28 15.31
N PRO A 328 6.65 -14.41 16.21
CA PRO A 328 8.05 -14.44 15.84
C PRO A 328 8.38 -15.60 14.88
N PRO A 329 9.10 -15.38 13.77
CA PRO A 329 9.39 -16.42 12.77
C PRO A 329 10.53 -17.37 13.17
N ALA A 330 11.27 -17.11 14.25
CA ALA A 330 12.46 -17.88 14.59
C ALA A 330 12.15 -19.37 14.85
N ASN A 331 12.79 -20.30 14.15
CA ASN A 331 12.63 -21.76 14.29
C ASN A 331 11.25 -22.36 13.94
N THR A 332 10.32 -21.60 13.36
CA THR A 332 9.01 -22.13 12.90
C THR A 332 9.14 -23.27 11.90
N SER A 333 10.18 -23.27 11.07
CA SER A 333 10.46 -24.30 10.07
C SER A 333 11.41 -25.41 10.53
N ARG A 334 11.85 -25.37 11.80
CA ARG A 334 12.86 -26.29 12.37
C ARG A 334 12.38 -27.06 13.58
N THR A 335 11.37 -26.54 14.28
CA THR A 335 10.74 -27.20 15.41
C THR A 335 9.85 -28.34 14.93
N CYS A 336 10.02 -29.54 15.47
CA CYS A 336 9.09 -30.63 15.24
C CYS A 336 7.76 -30.36 15.96
N PRO A 337 6.61 -30.42 15.26
CA PRO A 337 5.32 -30.17 15.88
C PRO A 337 4.87 -31.32 16.80
N ALA A 338 5.43 -32.53 16.63
CA ALA A 338 5.09 -33.70 17.43
C ALA A 338 5.86 -33.77 18.77
N CYS A 339 7.20 -33.64 18.74
CA CYS A 339 8.04 -33.79 19.94
C CYS A 339 8.68 -32.48 20.43
N GLY A 340 8.57 -31.38 19.69
CA GLY A 340 9.17 -30.09 20.05
C GLY A 340 10.68 -29.96 19.79
N TYR A 341 11.38 -31.03 19.37
CA TYR A 341 12.81 -30.99 19.07
C TYR A 341 13.14 -29.99 17.95
N VAL A 342 14.20 -29.19 18.14
CA VAL A 342 14.60 -28.12 17.21
C VAL A 342 15.98 -28.42 16.64
N SER A 343 16.03 -28.81 15.37
CA SER A 343 17.29 -28.99 14.65
C SER A 343 17.26 -28.34 13.25
N ALA A 344 18.44 -28.03 12.70
CA ALA A 344 18.56 -27.65 11.29
C ALA A 344 18.32 -28.86 10.39
N ASP A 345 18.75 -30.03 10.86
CA ASP A 345 18.71 -31.30 10.12
C ASP A 345 17.28 -31.82 9.95
N ASN A 346 16.33 -31.31 10.75
CA ASN A 346 14.91 -31.58 10.57
C ASN A 346 14.38 -31.14 9.20
N ARG A 347 15.10 -30.23 8.51
CA ARG A 347 14.73 -29.71 7.20
C ARG A 347 15.93 -29.76 6.26
N THR A 348 16.17 -30.94 5.68
CA THR A 348 17.24 -31.16 4.69
C THR A 348 16.95 -30.52 3.33
N THR A 349 15.67 -30.37 2.97
CA THR A 349 15.23 -29.76 1.71
C THR A 349 14.20 -28.66 1.95
N GLN A 350 13.90 -27.87 0.92
CA GLN A 350 12.87 -26.84 1.04
C GLN A 350 11.46 -27.44 1.24
N GLU A 351 11.20 -28.67 0.78
CA GLU A 351 9.83 -29.21 0.72
C GLU A 351 9.55 -30.27 1.78
N LYS A 352 10.55 -31.05 2.20
CA LYS A 352 10.38 -32.14 3.16
C LYS A 352 10.89 -31.74 4.54
N PHE A 353 10.11 -32.10 5.56
CA PHE A 353 10.49 -32.08 6.96
C PHE A 353 10.53 -33.52 7.47
N ALA A 354 11.60 -33.89 8.17
CA ALA A 354 11.75 -35.19 8.80
C ALA A 354 12.48 -34.99 10.14
N CYS A 355 11.79 -35.23 11.25
CA CYS A 355 12.37 -35.04 12.57
C CYS A 355 13.43 -36.11 12.85
N VAL A 356 14.65 -35.69 13.21
CA VAL A 356 15.73 -36.63 13.54
C VAL A 356 15.56 -37.30 14.91
N GLU A 357 14.64 -36.82 15.75
CA GLU A 357 14.39 -37.34 17.10
C GLU A 357 13.24 -38.35 17.13
N CYS A 358 12.11 -38.02 16.50
CA CYS A 358 10.88 -38.82 16.59
C CYS A 358 10.36 -39.35 15.23
N SER A 359 11.13 -39.17 14.16
CA SER A 359 10.80 -39.63 12.80
C SER A 359 9.50 -39.06 12.20
N TYR A 360 8.92 -38.02 12.80
CA TYR A 360 7.77 -37.32 12.21
C TYR A 360 8.14 -36.71 10.85
N GLU A 361 7.37 -37.04 9.82
CA GLU A 361 7.54 -36.53 8.45
C GLU A 361 6.31 -35.76 7.98
N GLU A 362 6.52 -34.64 7.30
CA GLU A 362 5.47 -33.87 6.64
C GLU A 362 6.10 -32.87 5.64
N ASN A 363 5.28 -32.16 4.88
CA ASN A 363 5.71 -31.00 4.11
C ASN A 363 6.20 -29.86 5.03
N ALA A 364 7.36 -29.29 4.71
CA ALA A 364 8.00 -28.27 5.54
C ALA A 364 7.18 -26.98 5.70
N ASP A 365 6.39 -26.59 4.69
CA ASP A 365 5.53 -25.40 4.80
C ASP A 365 4.30 -25.68 5.69
N VAL A 366 3.79 -26.92 5.71
CA VAL A 366 2.70 -27.36 6.61
C VAL A 366 3.20 -27.38 8.05
N VAL A 367 4.41 -27.91 8.29
CA VAL A 367 5.06 -27.83 9.61
C VAL A 367 5.25 -26.40 10.07
N GLY A 368 5.68 -25.51 9.16
CA GLY A 368 5.74 -24.07 9.42
C GLY A 368 4.39 -23.53 9.90
N ALA A 369 3.31 -23.82 9.16
CA ALA A 369 1.96 -23.39 9.49
C ALA A 369 1.46 -23.93 10.84
N LEU A 370 1.72 -25.21 11.15
CA LEU A 370 1.39 -25.83 12.45
C LEU A 370 2.12 -25.14 13.61
N ASN A 371 3.41 -24.88 13.46
CA ASN A 371 4.20 -24.19 14.48
C ASN A 371 3.75 -22.72 14.67
N ILE A 372 3.35 -22.05 13.58
CA ILE A 372 2.78 -20.69 13.63
C ILE A 372 1.45 -20.71 14.39
N LEU A 373 0.58 -21.68 14.12
CA LEU A 373 -0.69 -21.84 14.84
C LEU A 373 -0.45 -22.05 16.35
N ALA A 374 0.42 -22.99 16.72
CA ALA A 374 0.74 -23.29 18.11
C ALA A 374 1.32 -22.06 18.85
N ARG A 375 2.16 -21.27 18.17
CA ARG A 375 2.65 -19.99 18.73
C ARG A 375 1.55 -18.95 18.85
N GLY A 376 0.67 -18.86 17.86
CA GLY A 376 -0.44 -17.92 17.86
C GLY A 376 -1.38 -18.16 19.04
N HIS A 377 -1.69 -19.42 19.34
CA HIS A 377 -2.45 -19.79 20.54
C HIS A 377 -1.77 -19.33 21.83
N ARG A 378 -0.45 -19.55 21.97
CA ARG A 378 0.30 -19.09 23.15
C ARG A 378 0.26 -17.57 23.30
N VAL A 379 0.51 -16.83 22.22
CA VAL A 379 0.47 -15.36 22.23
C VAL A 379 -0.94 -14.85 22.59
N ALA A 380 -1.98 -15.47 22.03
CA ALA A 380 -3.37 -15.09 22.33
C ALA A 380 -3.76 -15.39 23.78
N ALA A 381 -3.31 -16.52 24.34
CA ALA A 381 -3.62 -16.93 25.72
C ALA A 381 -2.84 -16.14 26.78
N CYS A 382 -1.57 -15.83 26.53
CA CYS A 382 -0.70 -15.17 27.50
C CYS A 382 -0.80 -13.64 27.48
N GLY A 383 -1.58 -13.05 26.56
CA GLY A 383 -1.74 -11.59 26.45
C GLY A 383 -0.45 -10.82 26.15
N GLU A 384 0.60 -11.51 25.67
CA GLU A 384 1.87 -10.86 25.39
C GLU A 384 1.70 -9.82 24.27
N PRO A 385 2.09 -8.55 24.51
CA PRO A 385 1.94 -7.51 23.51
C PRO A 385 2.89 -7.80 22.34
N VAL A 386 2.35 -8.34 21.26
CA VAL A 386 2.94 -8.20 19.93
C VAL A 386 3.11 -6.70 19.73
N LYS A 387 4.34 -6.24 19.43
CA LYS A 387 4.67 -4.84 19.17
C LYS A 387 3.81 -4.30 18.00
N SER A 388 2.59 -3.88 18.32
CA SER A 388 1.76 -3.06 17.47
C SER A 388 2.46 -1.72 17.35
N SER A 389 2.99 -1.42 16.16
CA SER A 389 3.56 -0.11 15.86
C SER A 389 2.49 1.00 15.74
N ARG A 390 1.40 0.91 16.50
CA ARG A 390 0.34 1.91 16.58
C ARG A 390 -0.12 2.05 18.03
N SER A 391 0.52 2.98 18.73
CA SER A 391 -0.09 3.59 19.92
C SER A 391 -1.33 4.35 19.47
N MET A 392 -2.51 3.79 19.75
CA MET A 392 -3.78 4.52 19.79
C MET A 392 -3.99 4.96 21.22
N LYS A 393 -3.45 6.12 21.59
CA LYS A 393 -3.93 6.95 22.70
C LYS A 393 -3.34 8.35 22.51
N GLN A 394 -4.19 9.29 22.14
CA GLN A 394 -4.05 10.71 22.47
C GLN A 394 -5.41 11.37 22.25
N GLU A 395 -6.09 11.66 23.36
CA GLU A 395 -7.19 12.61 23.43
C GLU A 395 -6.66 14.01 23.06
N PRO A 396 -7.50 14.89 22.48
CA PRO A 396 -7.12 16.26 22.21
C PRO A 396 -7.05 17.04 23.53
N ALA A 397 -5.85 17.50 23.89
CA ALA A 397 -5.73 18.61 24.83
C ALA A 397 -6.37 19.85 24.20
N ALA A 398 -7.45 20.31 24.80
CA ALA A 398 -7.97 21.66 24.60
C ALA A 398 -6.87 22.65 25.00
N ALA A 399 -6.62 23.64 24.15
CA ALA A 399 -5.83 24.80 24.53
C ALA A 399 -6.58 26.05 24.05
N THR A 400 -6.90 26.85 25.06
CA THR A 400 -7.32 28.25 25.03
C THR A 400 -6.38 29.13 24.21
#